data_AF-A0A816RTY9-F1
#
_entry.id   AF-A0A816RTY9-F1
#
_cell.length_a   1.000
_cell.length_b   1.000
_cell.length_c   1.000
_cell.angle_alpha   90.00
_cell.angle_beta   90.00
_cell.angle_gamma   90.00
#
_symmetry.space_group_name_H-M   'P 1'
#
loop_
_entity.id
_entity.type
_entity.pdbx_description
1 polymer ?
#
loop_
_entity_poly.entity_id
_entity_poly.type
_entity_poly.pdbx_seq_one_letter_code
_entity_poly.pdbx_strand_id
1 'polypeptide(L)'
;MLEILPPKYKMYVETCMDKMEPIGKCGIYVIKEILTNEPVSRECCLKVVKAGKQCFIETNKLMFQFYQLKRFASQVSFKINEVWNRCSAEVII
;
A
#
# COMPACT_ATOMS: atom_id res chain seq x y z
N MET A 1 -15.07 3.81 9.99
CA MET A 1 -13.71 4.42 9.94
C MET A 1 -13.52 5.33 8.73
N LEU A 2 -14.01 4.96 7.54
CA LEU A 2 -14.05 5.84 6.36
C LEU A 2 -14.90 7.12 6.56
N GLU A 3 -15.78 7.16 7.55
CA GLU A 3 -16.69 8.29 7.83
C GLU A 3 -16.05 9.49 8.55
N ILE A 4 -14.80 9.38 9.02
CA ILE A 4 -14.09 10.45 9.77
C ILE A 4 -13.01 11.14 8.91
N LEU A 5 -12.80 10.69 7.66
CA LEU A 5 -11.77 11.27 6.80
C LEU A 5 -12.28 12.53 6.09
N PRO A 6 -11.45 13.59 5.97
CA PRO A 6 -11.79 14.74 5.14
C PRO A 6 -12.14 14.29 3.71
N PRO A 7 -13.22 14.81 3.08
CA PRO A 7 -13.67 14.35 1.76
C PRO A 7 -12.57 14.39 0.69
N LYS A 8 -11.73 15.43 0.70
CA LYS A 8 -10.58 15.55 -0.22
C LYS A 8 -9.54 14.44 -0.02
N TYR A 9 -9.28 14.06 1.23
CA TYR A 9 -8.34 12.99 1.55
C TYR A 9 -8.89 11.62 1.14
N LYS A 10 -10.18 11.38 1.43
CA LYS A 10 -10.87 10.17 0.99
C LYS A 10 -10.79 10.00 -0.53
N MET A 11 -11.18 11.03 -1.29
CA MET A 11 -11.13 11.02 -2.76
C MET A 11 -9.70 10.81 -3.28
N TYR A 12 -8.69 11.41 -2.63
CA TYR A 12 -7.29 11.21 -2.98
C TYR A 12 -6.87 9.75 -2.80
N VAL A 13 -7.16 9.13 -1.66
CA VAL A 13 -6.78 7.75 -1.40
C VAL A 13 -7.55 6.78 -2.28
N GLU A 14 -8.83 7.01 -2.56
CA GLU A 14 -9.62 6.26 -3.54
C GLU A 14 -8.99 6.33 -4.94
N THR A 15 -8.59 7.52 -5.40
CA THR A 15 -7.87 7.68 -6.68
C THR A 15 -6.54 6.93 -6.70
N CYS A 16 -5.81 6.94 -5.58
CA CYS A 16 -4.56 6.21 -5.45
C CYS A 16 -4.76 4.69 -5.49
N MET A 17 -5.82 4.22 -4.83
CA MET A 17 -6.29 2.85 -4.87
C MET A 17 -6.55 2.45 -6.33
N ASP A 18 -7.35 3.22 -7.08
CA ASP A 18 -7.69 2.91 -8.48
C ASP A 18 -6.45 2.77 -9.38
N LYS A 19 -5.41 3.58 -9.14
CA LYS A 19 -4.12 3.47 -9.87
C LYS A 19 -3.36 2.17 -9.61
N MET A 20 -3.66 1.49 -8.50
CA MET A 20 -3.09 0.20 -8.11
C MET A 20 -3.96 -0.99 -8.54
N GLU A 21 -4.99 -0.77 -9.38
CA GLU A 21 -5.90 -1.82 -9.84
C GLU A 21 -5.24 -2.97 -10.65
N PRO A 22 -5.84 -4.18 -10.60
CA PRO A 22 -6.98 -4.56 -9.78
C PRO A 22 -6.53 -4.85 -8.33
N ILE A 23 -7.02 -4.03 -7.39
CA ILE A 23 -6.54 -3.94 -6.00
C ILE A 23 -6.79 -5.22 -5.20
N GLY A 24 -7.68 -6.09 -5.66
CA GLY A 24 -8.05 -7.30 -4.92
C GLY A 24 -6.86 -8.22 -4.61
N LYS A 25 -5.90 -8.39 -5.52
CA LYS A 25 -4.76 -9.30 -5.30
C LYS A 25 -3.52 -8.57 -4.79
N CYS A 26 -3.07 -7.52 -5.47
CA CYS A 26 -1.81 -6.86 -5.10
C CYS A 26 -1.90 -6.10 -3.78
N GLY A 27 -3.04 -5.49 -3.44
CA GLY A 27 -3.23 -4.84 -2.14
C GLY A 27 -3.12 -5.84 -0.98
N ILE A 28 -3.74 -7.01 -1.12
CA ILE A 28 -3.64 -8.09 -0.13
C ILE A 28 -2.21 -8.61 -0.04
N TYR A 29 -1.52 -8.80 -1.17
CA TYR A 29 -0.13 -9.25 -1.15
C TYR A 29 0.81 -8.22 -0.53
N VAL A 30 0.60 -6.93 -0.76
CA VAL A 30 1.38 -5.87 -0.11
C VAL A 30 1.17 -5.90 1.40
N ILE A 31 -0.07 -6.02 1.85
CA ILE A 31 -0.36 -6.19 3.28
C ILE A 31 0.30 -7.48 3.81
N LYS A 32 0.25 -8.58 3.04
CA LYS A 32 0.89 -9.84 3.41
C LYS A 32 2.40 -9.68 3.53
N GLU A 33 3.07 -9.04 2.58
CA GLU A 33 4.51 -8.78 2.65
C GLU A 33 4.85 -7.92 3.86
N ILE A 34 4.10 -6.85 4.11
CA ILE A 34 4.28 -6.00 5.29
C ILE A 34 4.19 -6.81 6.59
N LEU A 35 3.31 -7.81 6.65
CA LEU A 35 3.08 -8.62 7.85
C LEU A 35 3.98 -9.87 7.96
N THR A 36 4.44 -10.43 6.84
CA THR A 36 5.09 -11.75 6.80
C THR A 36 6.49 -11.73 6.18
N ASN A 37 6.90 -10.61 5.58
CA ASN A 37 8.10 -10.47 4.74
C ASN A 37 8.13 -11.41 3.52
N GLU A 38 7.00 -12.02 3.15
CA GLU A 38 6.89 -12.73 1.88
C GLU A 38 6.84 -11.72 0.73
N PRO A 39 7.82 -11.71 -0.20
CA PRO A 39 7.89 -10.69 -1.24
C PRO A 39 6.69 -10.76 -2.19
N VAL A 40 6.04 -9.62 -2.46
CA VAL A 40 5.06 -9.53 -3.55
C VAL A 40 5.71 -9.78 -4.91
N SER A 41 4.91 -10.30 -5.84
CA SER A 41 5.34 -10.58 -7.21
C SER A 41 5.80 -9.32 -7.94
N ARG A 42 6.69 -9.51 -8.92
CA ARG A 42 7.15 -8.45 -9.82
C ARG A 42 6.02 -7.69 -10.50
N GLU A 43 4.95 -8.39 -10.90
CA GLU A 43 3.75 -7.78 -11.48
C GLU A 43 3.08 -6.80 -10.51
N CYS A 44 2.97 -7.16 -9.23
CA CYS A 44 2.44 -6.27 -8.21
C CYS A 44 3.39 -5.10 -7.92
N CYS A 45 4.70 -5.34 -7.91
CA CYS A 45 5.68 -4.26 -7.79
C CYS A 45 5.58 -3.24 -8.93
N LEU A 46 5.37 -3.67 -10.19
CA LEU A 46 5.15 -2.77 -11.32
C LEU A 46 3.93 -1.87 -11.12
N LYS A 47 2.82 -2.41 -10.59
CA LYS A 47 1.60 -1.64 -10.30
C LYS A 47 1.81 -0.65 -9.15
N VAL A 48 2.48 -1.09 -8.08
CA VAL A 48 2.85 -0.23 -6.94
C VAL A 48 3.71 0.94 -7.42
N VAL A 49 4.77 0.68 -8.19
CA VAL A 49 5.67 1.72 -8.72
C VAL A 49 4.92 2.67 -9.65
N LYS A 50 4.08 2.14 -10.55
CA LYS A 50 3.26 2.93 -11.48
C LYS A 50 2.27 3.86 -10.75
N ALA A 51 1.69 3.42 -9.64
CA ALA A 51 0.80 4.25 -8.82
C ALA A 51 1.55 5.37 -8.09
N GLY A 52 2.84 5.16 -7.80
CA GLY A 52 3.74 6.15 -7.23
C GLY A 52 3.86 6.06 -5.70
N LYS A 53 5.01 6.53 -5.20
CA LYS A 53 5.43 6.37 -3.80
C LYS A 53 4.41 6.90 -2.82
N GLN A 54 3.91 8.11 -3.05
CA GLN A 54 2.99 8.76 -2.13
C GLN A 54 1.64 8.04 -2.10
N CYS A 55 1.13 7.60 -3.25
CA CYS A 55 -0.10 6.83 -3.31
C CYS A 55 0.04 5.51 -2.54
N PHE A 56 1.14 4.80 -2.71
CA PHE A 56 1.44 3.58 -1.97
C PHE A 56 1.47 3.80 -0.45
N ILE A 57 2.18 4.83 0.01
CA ILE A 57 2.31 5.15 1.44
C ILE A 57 0.95 5.52 2.05
N GLU A 58 0.21 6.44 1.43
CA GLU A 58 -1.06 6.93 1.98
C GLU A 58 -2.16 5.86 1.96
N THR A 59 -2.19 5.03 0.91
CA THR A 59 -3.09 3.87 0.84
C THR A 59 -2.81 2.89 1.97
N ASN A 60 -1.55 2.52 2.19
CA ASN A 60 -1.20 1.61 3.28
C ASN A 60 -1.46 2.22 4.66
N LYS A 61 -1.14 3.51 4.88
CA LYS A 61 -1.49 4.20 6.13
C LYS A 61 -2.97 4.09 6.43
N LEU A 62 -3.83 4.33 5.43
CA LEU A 62 -5.27 4.16 5.59
C LEU A 62 -5.65 2.70 5.88
N MET A 63 -5.08 1.73 5.15
CA MET A 63 -5.34 0.30 5.38
C MET A 63 -5.00 -0.14 6.81
N PHE A 64 -3.90 0.36 7.36
CA PHE A 64 -3.48 0.01 8.72
C PHE A 64 -4.16 0.83 9.82
N GLN A 65 -4.99 1.81 9.47
CA GLN A 65 -5.89 2.43 10.43
C GLN A 65 -7.08 1.53 10.76
N PHE A 66 -7.55 0.69 9.82
CA PHE A 66 -8.70 -0.19 10.03
C PHE A 66 -8.54 -1.08 11.27
N TYR A 67 -9.62 -1.29 12.02
CA TYR A 67 -9.61 -1.99 13.30
C TYR A 67 -8.86 -3.33 13.28
N GLN A 68 -9.03 -4.11 12.20
CA GLN A 68 -8.37 -5.41 12.02
C GLN A 68 -6.85 -5.32 11.90
N LEU A 69 -6.34 -4.21 11.34
CA LEU A 69 -4.92 -4.01 11.05
C LEU A 69 -4.25 -3.01 12.00
N LYS A 70 -5.04 -2.25 12.77
CA LYS A 70 -4.57 -1.21 13.69
C LYS A 70 -3.51 -1.69 14.68
N ARG A 71 -3.58 -2.96 15.10
CA ARG A 71 -2.58 -3.58 16.00
C ARG A 71 -1.17 -3.63 15.42
N PHE A 72 -1.02 -3.52 14.09
CA PHE A 72 0.27 -3.58 13.40
C PHE A 72 0.82 -2.20 13.02
N ALA A 73 0.06 -1.12 13.23
CA ALA A 73 0.38 0.22 12.72
C ALA A 73 1.78 0.74 13.11
N SER A 74 2.32 0.35 14.27
CA SER A 74 3.66 0.75 14.73
C SER A 74 4.80 0.09 13.94
N GLN A 75 4.60 -1.14 13.46
CA GLN A 75 5.61 -1.90 12.71
C GLN A 75 5.58 -1.57 11.21
N VAL A 76 4.42 -1.12 10.74
CA VAL A 76 4.09 -0.94 9.34
C VAL A 76 4.81 0.24 8.70
N SER A 77 5.06 1.32 9.43
CA SER A 77 5.71 2.53 8.86
C SER A 77 7.10 2.22 8.29
N PHE A 78 7.87 1.37 8.95
CA PHE A 78 9.16 0.88 8.47
C PHE A 78 8.99 -0.08 7.29
N LYS A 79 8.09 -1.05 7.42
CA LYS A 79 7.84 -2.09 6.42
C LYS A 79 7.33 -1.54 5.08
N ILE A 80 6.46 -0.53 5.09
CA ILE A 80 6.01 0.16 3.88
C ILE A 80 7.22 0.66 3.07
N ASN A 81 8.19 1.32 3.72
CA ASN A 81 9.35 1.85 3.00
C ASN A 81 10.24 0.74 2.43
N GLU A 82 10.37 -0.38 3.14
CA GLU A 82 11.12 -1.57 2.69
C GLU A 82 10.51 -2.16 1.41
N VAL A 83 9.20 -2.41 1.42
CA VAL A 83 8.47 -2.92 0.25
C VAL A 83 8.58 -1.96 -0.93
N TRP A 84 8.43 -0.66 -0.70
CA TRP A 84 8.58 0.35 -1.75
C TRP A 84 9.97 0.31 -2.39
N ASN A 85 11.03 0.28 -1.57
CA ASN A 85 12.41 0.28 -2.07
C ASN A 85 12.71 -0.98 -2.88
N ARG A 86 12.25 -2.15 -2.42
CA ARG A 86 12.37 -3.41 -3.16
C ARG A 86 11.66 -3.34 -4.51
N CYS A 87 10.38 -2.98 -4.51
CA CYS A 87 9.60 -2.88 -5.74
C CYS A 87 10.17 -1.84 -6.71
N SER A 88 10.69 -0.72 -6.21
CA SER A 88 11.32 0.30 -7.05
C SER A 88 12.59 -0.21 -7.71
N ALA A 89 13.40 -1.01 -7.00
CA ALA A 89 14.61 -1.60 -7.55
C ALA A 89 14.32 -2.67 -8.63
N GLU A 90 13.23 -3.43 -8.49
CA GLU A 90 12.84 -4.48 -9.46
C GLU A 90 12.27 -3.96 -10.78
N VAL A 91 11.85 -2.69 -10.81
CA VAL A 91 11.20 -2.04 -11.96
C VAL A 91 12.18 -1.19 -12.78
N ILE A 92 13.37 -0.89 -12.25
CA ILE A 92 14.45 -0.26 -13.03
C ILE A 92 14.99 -1.32 -14.03
N ILE A 93 14.59 -1.18 -15.29
CA ILE A 93 15.27 -1.69 -16.49
C ILE A 93 15.66 -0.46 -17.31
#